data_AF-A0A954A955-F1
#
_entry.id   AF-A0A954A955-F1
#
_cell.length_a   1.000
_cell.length_b   1.000
_cell.length_c   1.000
_cell.angle_alpha   90.00
_cell.angle_beta   90.00
_cell.angle_gamma   90.00
#
_symmetry.space_group_name_H-M   'P 1'
#
loop_
_entity.id
_entity.type
_entity.pdbx_description
1 polymer ?
#
loop_
_entity_poly.entity_id
_entity_poly.type
_entity_poly.pdbx_seq_one_letter_code
_entity_poly.pdbx_strand_id
1 'polypeptide(L)'
;MTADTLGNPLHERYASQEMAAIFSTRNRYATWRRIWIALADSQRQLGLPIREEQIRVLEAAAPRLDLRRVAEIERQTRHDVVA
;
A
#
# COMPACT_ATOMS: atom_id res chain seq x y z
N MET A 1 -21.61 7.84 9.56
CA MET A 1 -21.62 6.85 8.45
C MET A 1 -23.03 6.84 7.91
N THR A 2 -23.24 7.33 6.69
CA THR A 2 -24.55 7.43 6.05
C THR A 2 -25.09 6.03 5.74
N ALA A 3 -26.35 5.76 6.09
CA ALA A 3 -26.99 4.45 5.98
C ALA A 3 -27.12 3.90 4.54
N ASP A 4 -26.84 4.72 3.52
CA ASP A 4 -27.00 4.39 2.10
C ASP A 4 -25.72 3.89 1.40
N THR A 5 -24.58 3.86 2.08
CA THR A 5 -23.38 3.25 1.50
C THR A 5 -23.43 1.74 1.72
N LEU A 6 -23.40 0.94 0.65
CA LEU A 6 -23.34 -0.52 0.70
C LEU A 6 -22.07 -0.99 1.44
N GLY A 7 -22.17 -1.08 2.76
CA GLY A 7 -21.18 -1.67 3.64
C GLY A 7 -21.16 -3.19 3.52
N ASN A 8 -19.98 -3.80 3.66
CA ASN A 8 -19.90 -5.26 3.74
C ASN A 8 -20.16 -5.69 5.20
N PRO A 9 -21.22 -6.46 5.50
CA PRO A 9 -21.53 -6.86 6.88
C PRO A 9 -20.44 -7.72 7.51
N LEU A 10 -19.62 -8.42 6.70
CA LEU A 10 -18.41 -9.08 7.20
C LEU A 10 -17.46 -8.06 7.82
N HIS A 11 -17.23 -6.93 7.17
CA HIS A 11 -16.29 -5.92 7.64
C HIS A 11 -16.87 -5.03 8.76
N GLU A 12 -18.19 -4.80 8.77
CA GLU A 12 -18.81 -3.84 9.70
C GLU A 12 -19.40 -4.48 10.95
N ARG A 13 -19.78 -5.76 10.90
CA ARG A 13 -20.55 -6.41 11.97
C ARG A 13 -19.94 -7.71 12.49
N TYR A 14 -19.35 -8.52 11.61
CA TYR A 14 -18.98 -9.90 11.98
C TYR A 14 -17.47 -10.12 12.19
N ALA A 15 -16.61 -9.47 11.41
CA ALA A 15 -15.16 -9.63 11.55
C ALA A 15 -14.63 -8.86 12.75
N SER A 16 -13.57 -9.39 13.36
CA SER A 16 -12.80 -8.65 14.35
C SER A 16 -12.09 -7.46 13.69
N GLN A 17 -11.75 -6.45 14.49
CA GLN A 17 -11.04 -5.26 14.00
C GLN A 17 -9.68 -5.62 13.41
N GLU A 18 -8.99 -6.61 14.00
CA GLU A 18 -7.70 -7.11 13.53
C GLU A 18 -7.83 -7.74 12.14
N MET A 19 -8.86 -8.57 11.94
CA MET A 19 -9.10 -9.24 10.65
C MET A 19 -9.47 -8.22 9.57
N ALA A 20 -10.36 -7.28 9.89
CA ALA A 20 -10.72 -6.18 9.00
C ALA A 20 -9.49 -5.33 8.60
N ALA A 21 -8.59 -5.06 9.55
CA ALA A 21 -7.36 -4.32 9.29
C ALA A 21 -6.43 -5.05 8.31
N ILE A 22 -6.28 -6.37 8.43
CA ILE A 22 -5.46 -7.20 7.52
C ILE A 22 -5.93 -7.05 6.07
N PHE A 23 -7.24 -7.10 5.84
CA PHE A 23 -7.83 -7.02 4.49
C PHE A 23 -8.13 -5.59 4.03
N SER A 24 -7.76 -4.57 4.82
CA SER A 24 -7.98 -3.18 4.44
C SER A 24 -7.13 -2.76 3.24
N THR A 25 -7.68 -1.88 2.41
CA THR A 25 -6.97 -1.26 1.28
C THR A 25 -5.66 -0.60 1.73
N ARG A 26 -5.68 0.05 2.90
CA ARG A 26 -4.50 0.68 3.49
C ARG A 26 -3.40 -0.36 3.77
N ASN A 27 -3.75 -1.49 4.38
CA ASN A 27 -2.79 -2.54 4.68
C ASN A 27 -2.23 -3.18 3.40
N ARG A 28 -3.06 -3.38 2.36
CA ARG A 28 -2.61 -3.87 1.05
C ARG A 28 -1.50 -3.00 0.45
N TYR A 29 -1.74 -1.70 0.27
CA TYR A 29 -0.75 -0.80 -0.32
C TYR A 29 0.47 -0.57 0.59
N ALA A 30 0.28 -0.53 1.91
CA ALA A 30 1.39 -0.48 2.86
C ALA A 30 2.29 -1.72 2.74
N THR A 31 1.69 -2.90 2.55
CA THR A 31 2.42 -4.15 2.36
C THR A 31 3.17 -4.16 1.04
N TRP A 32 2.58 -3.69 -0.07
CA TRP A 32 3.28 -3.56 -1.35
C TRP A 32 4.52 -2.68 -1.26
N ARG A 33 4.44 -1.53 -0.57
CA ARG A 33 5.61 -0.67 -0.32
C ARG A 33 6.72 -1.38 0.45
N ARG A 34 6.37 -2.16 1.47
CA ARG A 34 7.35 -2.96 2.23
C ARG A 34 8.04 -3.99 1.32
N ILE A 35 7.28 -4.65 0.45
CA ILE A 35 7.82 -5.60 -0.53
C ILE A 35 8.78 -4.89 -1.51
N TRP A 36 8.41 -3.72 -2.05
CA TRP A 36 9.29 -2.97 -2.95
C TRP A 36 10.56 -2.46 -2.29
N ILE A 37 10.49 -2.03 -1.02
CA ILE A 37 11.68 -1.66 -0.25
C ILE A 37 12.60 -2.87 -0.05
N ALA A 38 12.04 -4.00 0.36
CA ALA A 38 12.80 -5.24 0.53
C ALA A 38 13.43 -5.71 -0.79
N LEU A 39 12.71 -5.55 -1.90
CA LEU A 39 13.22 -5.83 -3.24
C LEU A 39 14.39 -4.90 -3.59
N ALA A 40 14.26 -3.60 -3.36
CA ALA A 40 15.31 -2.62 -3.65
C ALA A 40 16.58 -2.88 -2.82
N ASP A 41 16.44 -3.22 -1.53
CA ASP A 41 17.59 -3.59 -0.71
C ASP A 41 18.23 -4.91 -1.17
N SER A 42 17.43 -5.92 -1.52
CA SER A 42 17.94 -7.18 -2.06
C SER A 42 18.69 -6.96 -3.38
N GLN A 43 18.15 -6.14 -4.29
CA GLN A 43 18.79 -5.78 -5.55
C GLN A 43 20.10 -5.02 -5.32
N ARG A 44 20.14 -4.09 -4.37
CA ARG A 44 21.38 -3.40 -3.98
C ARG A 44 22.44 -4.39 -3.50
N GLN A 45 22.08 -5.33 -2.63
CA GLN A 45 23.01 -6.35 -2.11
C GLN A 45 23.56 -7.24 -3.23
N LEU A 46 22.79 -7.45 -4.30
CA LEU A 46 23.22 -8.16 -5.51
C LEU A 46 24.05 -7.31 -6.49
N GLY A 47 24.36 -6.06 -6.14
CA GLY A 47 25.22 -5.18 -6.94
C GLY A 47 24.50 -4.36 -8.01
N LEU A 48 23.15 -4.30 -8.00
CA LEU A 48 22.44 -3.35 -8.84
C LEU A 48 22.71 -1.90 -8.39
N PRO A 49 22.66 -0.92 -9.29
CA PRO A 49 23.01 0.48 -9.01
C PRO A 49 21.91 1.21 -8.21
N ILE A 50 21.65 0.74 -6.99
CA ILE A 50 20.70 1.32 -6.04
C ILE A 50 21.50 1.87 -4.86
N ARG A 51 21.39 3.17 -4.60
CA ARG A 51 22.09 3.81 -3.48
C ARG A 51 21.32 3.60 -2.19
N GLU A 52 22.02 3.39 -1.09
CA GLU A 52 21.43 3.21 0.25
C GLU A 52 20.55 4.41 0.66
N GLU A 53 20.92 5.63 0.25
CA GLU A 53 20.09 6.83 0.45
C GLU A 53 18.70 6.73 -0.19
N GLN A 54 18.58 6.06 -1.36
CA GLN A 54 17.30 5.91 -2.05
C GLN A 54 16.37 4.99 -1.24
N ILE A 55 16.93 3.91 -0.67
CA ILE A 55 16.19 2.99 0.20
C ILE A 55 15.73 3.72 1.48
N ARG A 56 16.62 4.48 2.14
CA ARG A 56 16.26 5.28 3.32
C ARG A 56 15.12 6.25 3.07
N VAL A 57 15.11 6.91 1.91
CA VAL A 57 14.01 7.81 1.50
C VAL A 57 12.70 7.02 1.33
N LEU A 58 12.74 5.84 0.71
CA LEU A 58 11.56 4.99 0.55
C LEU A 58 11.00 4.52 1.91
N GLU A 59 11.87 4.10 2.84
CA GLU A 59 11.49 3.70 4.20
C GLU A 59 10.82 4.84 4.97
N ALA A 60 11.41 6.04 4.93
CA ALA A 60 10.85 7.23 5.59
C ALA A 60 9.50 7.64 4.99
N ALA A 61 9.30 7.43 3.69
CA ALA A 61 8.05 7.74 2.99
C ALA A 61 6.99 6.62 3.14
N ALA A 62 7.36 5.39 3.49
CA ALA A 62 6.47 4.23 3.51
C ALA A 62 5.16 4.46 4.30
N PRO A 63 5.16 5.11 5.49
CA PRO A 63 3.94 5.39 6.26
C PRO A 63 2.98 6.39 5.60
N ARG A 64 3.47 7.23 4.68
CA ARG A 64 2.71 8.32 4.02
C ARG A 64 1.99 7.78 2.78
N LEU A 65 0.82 7.19 2.97
CA LEU A 65 0.00 6.67 1.87
C LEU A 65 -1.14 7.64 1.52
N ASP A 66 -1.10 8.18 0.29
CA ASP A 66 -2.17 9.02 -0.28
C ASP A 66 -3.04 8.19 -1.23
N LEU A 67 -4.12 7.62 -0.69
CA LEU A 67 -5.06 6.81 -1.47
C LEU A 67 -5.84 7.63 -2.51
N ARG A 68 -5.96 8.96 -2.34
CA ARG A 68 -6.62 9.80 -3.35
C ARG A 68 -5.74 9.92 -4.57
N ARG A 69 -4.43 10.11 -4.37
CA ARG A 69 -3.47 10.15 -5.47
C ARG A 69 -3.37 8.82 -6.20
N VAL A 70 -3.36 7.69 -5.48
CA VAL A 70 -3.40 6.35 -6.10
C VAL A 70 -4.63 6.21 -7.00
N ALA A 71 -5.83 6.55 -6.51
CA ALA A 71 -7.05 6.46 -7.32
C ALA A 71 -7.02 7.38 -8.57
N GLU A 72 -6.37 8.55 -8.47
CA GLU A 72 -6.19 9.45 -9.62
C GLU A 72 -5.28 8.83 -10.69
N ILE A 73 -4.15 8.27 -10.28
CA ILE A 73 -3.20 7.63 -11.20
C ILE A 73 -3.80 6.36 -11.78
N GLU A 74 -4.48 5.53 -10.98
CA GLU A 74 -5.16 4.31 -11.44
C GLU A 74 -6.20 4.62 -12.52
N ARG A 75 -6.92 5.74 -12.42
CA ARG A 75 -7.85 6.17 -13.48
C ARG A 75 -7.14 6.49 -14.79
N GLN A 76 -5.91 7.00 -14.74
CA GLN A 76 -5.10 7.35 -15.90
C GLN A 76 -4.42 6.11 -16.51
N THR A 77 -3.81 5.29 -15.67
CA THR A 77 -3.02 4.10 -16.08
C THR A 77 -3.90 2.89 -16.35
N ARG A 78 -5.11 2.85 -15.75
CA ARG A 78 -5.99 1.68 -15.67
C ARG A 78 -5.29 0.45 -15.07
N HIS A 79 -4.31 0.69 -14.20
CA HIS A 79 -3.48 -0.34 -13.58
C HIS A 79 -3.13 0.06 -12.15
N ASP A 80 -3.61 -0.72 -11.19
CA ASP A 80 -3.55 -0.49 -9.73
C ASP A 80 -2.14 -0.64 -9.14
N VAL A 81 -1.34 -1.60 -9.62
CA VAL A 81 0.06 -1.78 -9.18
C VAL A 81 0.96 -0.63 -9.64
N VAL A 82 0.63 0.00 -10.77
CA VAL A 82 1.40 1.13 -11.33
C VAL A 82 1.01 2.46 -10.69
N ALA A 83 -0.16 2.52 -10.04
CA ALA A 83 -0.75 3.72 -9.46
C ALA A 83 -0.21 4.08 -8.06
#